data_AF-A0A1F4FSX0-F1
#
_entry.id   AF-A0A1F4FSX0-F1
#
_cell.length_a   1.000
_cell.length_b   1.000
_cell.length_c   1.000
_cell.angle_alpha   90.00
_cell.angle_beta   90.00
_cell.angle_gamma   90.00
#
_symmetry.space_group_name_H-M   'P 1'
#
loop_
_entity.id
_entity.type
_entity.pdbx_description
1 polymer ?
#
loop_
_entity_poly.entity_id
_entity_poly.type
_entity_poly.pdbx_seq_one_letter_code
_entity_poly.pdbx_strand_id
1 'polypeptide(L)'
;MRIVALVLALLAFPALASDELWELLRAGGQVVLVRHTLTTPGVGDPEGMRLEDCSTQRNLSDEGRAHARRIGTAFRERRFALAGRFAIP
;
A
#
# COMPACT_ATOMS: atom_id res chain seq x y z
N MET A 1 31.03 21.65 13.22
CA MET A 1 30.08 20.53 13.08
C MET A 1 28.73 20.74 13.77
N ARG A 2 28.66 21.15 15.05
CA ARG A 2 27.39 21.35 15.78
C ARG A 2 26.47 22.42 15.18
N ILE A 3 27.02 23.55 14.73
CA ILE A 3 26.26 24.65 14.12
C ILE A 3 25.64 24.22 12.78
N VAL A 4 26.41 23.50 11.95
CA VAL A 4 25.92 22.96 10.67
C VAL A 4 24.80 21.94 10.87
N ALA A 5 24.91 21.08 11.88
CA ALA A 5 23.84 20.12 12.23
C ALA A 5 22.55 20.80 12.72
N LEU A 6 22.68 21.89 13.50
CA LEU A 6 21.55 22.70 13.95
C LEU A 6 20.83 23.41 12.79
N VAL A 7 21.60 23.97 11.85
CA VAL A 7 21.05 24.61 10.64
C VAL A 7 20.35 23.58 9.74
N LEU A 8 20.92 22.39 9.57
CA LEU A 8 20.28 21.31 8.81
C LEU A 8 18.97 20.82 9.45
N ALA A 9 18.92 20.75 10.78
CA ALA A 9 17.70 20.38 11.49
C ALA A 9 16.59 21.46 11.36
N LEU A 10 16.97 22.74 11.29
CA LEU A 10 16.05 23.87 11.10
C LEU A 10 15.48 23.97 9.66
N LEU A 11 16.16 23.37 8.68
CA LEU A 11 15.73 23.33 7.28
C LEU A 11 14.94 22.06 6.92
N ALA A 12 14.77 21.14 7.87
CA ALA A 12 13.96 19.94 7.68
C ALA A 12 12.47 20.29 7.78
N PHE A 13 11.84 20.61 6.65
CA PHE A 13 10.39 20.72 6.59
C PHE A 13 9.77 19.32 6.70
N PRO A 14 8.83 19.09 7.63
CA PRO A 14 8.09 17.84 7.65
C PRO A 14 7.28 17.73 6.35
N ALA A 15 7.40 16.61 5.65
CA ALA A 15 6.48 16.30 4.57
C ALA A 15 5.10 16.04 5.18
N LEU A 16 4.20 17.02 5.06
CA LEU A 16 2.81 16.83 5.44
C LEU A 16 2.15 15.94 4.39
N ALA A 17 1.50 14.86 4.85
CA ALA A 17 0.66 14.07 3.97
C ALA A 17 -0.49 14.96 3.47
N SER A 18 -0.71 15.01 2.15
CA SER A 18 -1.82 15.77 1.59
C SER A 18 -3.13 14.99 1.70
N ASP A 19 -4.21 15.69 2.05
CA ASP A 19 -5.57 15.13 2.05
C ASP A 19 -6.22 15.16 0.66
N GLU A 20 -5.55 15.75 -0.33
CA GLU A 20 -6.04 15.91 -1.71
C GLU A 20 -6.47 14.58 -2.34
N LEU A 21 -5.72 13.51 -2.09
CA LEU A 21 -6.09 12.17 -2.54
C LEU A 21 -7.44 11.75 -1.98
N TRP A 22 -7.69 12.00 -0.69
CA TRP A 22 -8.93 11.58 -0.03
C TRP A 22 -10.11 12.41 -0.49
N GLU A 23 -9.91 13.71 -0.74
CA GLU A 23 -10.95 14.56 -1.35
C GLU A 23 -11.28 14.09 -2.77
N LEU A 24 -10.27 13.77 -3.57
CA LEU A 24 -10.45 13.24 -4.91
C LEU A 24 -11.28 11.94 -4.86
N LEU A 25 -10.93 11.00 -3.97
CA LEU A 25 -11.66 9.74 -3.83
C LEU A 25 -13.08 9.92 -3.30
N ARG A 26 -13.34 10.94 -2.46
CA ARG A 26 -14.69 11.30 -2.01
C ARG A 26 -15.57 11.81 -3.15
N ALA A 27 -15.01 12.55 -4.10
CA ALA A 27 -15.74 13.04 -5.27
C ALA A 27 -16.22 11.90 -6.19
N GLY A 28 -15.53 10.75 -6.16
CA GLY A 28 -15.90 9.56 -6.93
C GLY A 28 -15.53 9.64 -8.41
N GLY A 29 -15.62 8.50 -9.10
CA GLY A 29 -15.25 8.36 -10.52
C GLY A 29 -13.78 7.94 -10.76
N GLN A 30 -12.99 7.74 -9.71
CA GLN A 30 -11.60 7.31 -9.81
C GLN A 30 -11.46 5.80 -9.74
N VAL A 31 -10.41 5.30 -10.40
CA VAL A 31 -9.93 3.93 -10.25
C VAL A 31 -8.62 3.96 -9.49
N VAL A 32 -8.54 3.21 -8.39
CA VAL A 32 -7.31 3.06 -7.62
C VAL A 32 -6.64 1.74 -7.99
N LEU A 33 -5.49 1.82 -8.64
CA LEU A 33 -4.67 0.65 -8.96
C LEU A 33 -3.59 0.48 -7.89
N VAL A 34 -3.59 -0.68 -7.23
CA VAL A 34 -2.63 -1.01 -6.17
C VAL A 34 -1.92 -2.30 -6.55
N ARG A 35 -0.58 -2.26 -6.62
CA ARG A 35 0.22 -3.47 -6.71
C ARG A 35 0.10 -4.24 -5.39
N HIS A 36 0.10 -5.58 -5.45
CA HIS A 36 0.23 -6.41 -4.25
C HIS A 36 1.36 -5.90 -3.34
N THR A 37 1.21 -6.04 -2.03
CA THR A 37 2.24 -5.67 -1.05
C THR A 37 3.39 -6.68 -1.06
N LEU A 38 4.26 -6.65 -0.04
CA LEU A 38 5.41 -7.54 0.02
C LEU A 38 5.01 -9.02 -0.03
N THR A 39 5.75 -9.78 -0.82
CA THR A 39 5.68 -11.24 -0.94
C THR A 39 6.98 -11.86 -0.42
N THR A 40 7.06 -13.19 -0.38
CA THR A 40 8.34 -13.88 -0.17
C THR A 40 9.31 -13.58 -1.33
N PRO A 41 10.63 -13.49 -1.06
CA PRO A 41 11.63 -13.25 -2.11
C PRO A 41 11.59 -14.33 -3.21
N GLY A 42 11.89 -13.92 -4.45
CA GLY A 42 12.00 -14.83 -5.60
C GLY A 42 11.64 -14.15 -6.91
N VAL A 43 11.74 -14.89 -8.03
CA VAL A 43 11.32 -14.44 -9.38
C VAL A 43 10.42 -15.51 -10.00
N GLY A 44 9.37 -15.12 -10.71
CA GLY A 44 8.41 -16.05 -11.34
C GLY A 44 7.46 -16.77 -10.37
N ASP A 45 6.70 -17.72 -10.88
CA ASP A 45 5.79 -18.52 -10.04
C ASP A 45 6.57 -19.60 -9.24
N PRO A 46 6.10 -19.98 -8.04
CA PRO A 46 6.70 -21.09 -7.29
C PRO A 46 6.66 -22.41 -8.07
N GLU A 47 7.61 -23.30 -7.82
CA GLU A 47 7.59 -24.64 -8.40
C GLU A 47 6.32 -25.41 -7.96
N GLY A 48 5.65 -26.04 -8.91
CA GLY A 48 4.41 -26.78 -8.64
C GLY A 48 3.19 -25.90 -8.34
N MET A 49 3.25 -24.61 -8.63
CA MET A 49 2.12 -23.69 -8.49
C MET A 49 0.90 -24.18 -9.27
N ARG A 50 -0.26 -24.12 -8.61
CA ARG A 50 -1.57 -24.44 -9.15
C ARG A 50 -2.50 -23.25 -8.98
N LEU A 51 -3.13 -22.81 -10.08
CA LEU A 51 -4.01 -21.63 -10.07
C LEU A 51 -5.19 -21.79 -9.12
N GLU A 52 -5.71 -23.01 -8.97
CA GLU A 52 -6.88 -23.30 -8.12
C GLU A 52 -6.52 -23.43 -6.62
N ASP A 53 -5.22 -23.40 -6.26
CA ASP A 53 -4.74 -23.54 -4.89
C ASP A 53 -3.79 -22.40 -4.51
N CYS A 54 -4.36 -21.35 -3.93
CA CYS A 54 -3.63 -20.17 -3.49
C CYS A 54 -2.49 -20.50 -2.50
N SER A 55 -2.53 -21.63 -1.78
CA SER A 55 -1.45 -22.00 -0.86
C SER A 55 -0.14 -22.36 -1.59
N THR A 56 -0.25 -22.75 -2.88
CA THR A 56 0.90 -23.08 -3.75
C THR A 56 1.45 -21.87 -4.50
N GLN A 57 0.73 -20.74 -4.48
CA GLN A 57 1.15 -19.51 -5.15
C GLN A 57 2.12 -18.68 -4.29
N ARG A 58 2.69 -17.62 -4.89
CA ARG A 58 3.52 -16.67 -4.14
C ARG A 58 2.66 -15.77 -3.27
N ASN A 59 2.54 -16.15 -2.02
CA ASN A 59 1.75 -15.43 -1.03
C ASN A 59 2.46 -14.19 -0.46
N LEU A 60 1.67 -13.29 0.11
CA LEU A 60 2.18 -12.16 0.88
C LEU A 60 3.03 -12.64 2.07
N SER A 61 4.10 -11.92 2.39
CA SER A 61 4.82 -12.14 3.65
C SER A 61 4.00 -11.66 4.84
N ASP A 62 4.42 -11.93 6.08
CA ASP A 62 3.77 -11.37 7.27
C ASP A 62 3.75 -9.84 7.26
N GLU A 63 4.87 -9.24 6.86
CA GLU A 63 4.98 -7.80 6.67
C GLU A 63 4.05 -7.31 5.56
N GLY A 64 4.00 -8.01 4.43
CA GLY A 64 3.07 -7.72 3.34
C GLY A 64 1.62 -7.73 3.80
N ARG A 65 1.22 -8.76 4.55
CA ARG A 65 -0.12 -8.84 5.16
C ARG A 65 -0.38 -7.66 6.09
N ALA A 66 0.60 -7.23 6.89
CA ALA A 66 0.48 -6.05 7.73
C ALA A 66 0.28 -4.77 6.89
N HIS A 67 0.99 -4.64 5.77
CA HIS A 67 0.88 -3.49 4.86
C HIS A 67 -0.52 -3.44 4.23
N ALA A 68 -1.00 -4.57 3.71
CA ALA A 68 -2.34 -4.67 3.12
C ALA A 68 -3.43 -4.33 4.14
N ARG A 69 -3.29 -4.77 5.40
CA ARG A 69 -4.21 -4.40 6.49
C ARG A 69 -4.22 -2.90 6.75
N ARG A 70 -3.05 -2.24 6.78
CA ARG A 70 -2.97 -0.77 6.97
C ARG A 70 -3.66 -0.01 5.84
N ILE A 71 -3.47 -0.43 4.60
CA ILE A 71 -4.16 0.17 3.44
C ILE A 71 -5.68 0.01 3.61
N GLY A 72 -6.16 -1.20 3.91
CA GLY A 72 -7.58 -1.45 4.11
C GLY A 72 -8.19 -0.65 5.28
N THR A 73 -7.44 -0.49 6.38
CA THR A 73 -7.85 0.36 7.50
C THR A 73 -7.96 1.81 7.09
N ALA A 74 -6.95 2.36 6.39
CA ALA A 74 -7.00 3.72 5.89
C ALA A 74 -8.25 3.94 5.01
N PHE A 75 -8.53 3.04 4.07
CA PHE A 75 -9.70 3.15 3.19
C PHE A 75 -11.02 3.18 3.98
N ARG A 76 -11.16 2.29 4.98
CA ARG A 76 -12.35 2.24 5.84
C ARG A 76 -12.52 3.50 6.69
N GLU A 77 -11.44 4.03 7.25
CA GLU A 77 -11.48 5.23 8.10
C GLU A 77 -11.91 6.49 7.33
N ARG A 78 -11.56 6.60 6.04
CA ARG A 78 -11.91 7.77 5.21
C ARG A 78 -13.33 7.72 4.64
N ARG A 79 -14.02 6.57 4.72
CA ARG A 79 -15.46 6.39 4.42
C ARG A 79 -15.94 6.93 3.06
N PHE A 80 -15.10 6.89 2.02
CA PHE A 80 -15.56 7.20 0.66
C PHE A 80 -16.32 6.01 0.06
N ALA A 81 -17.16 6.27 -0.96
CA ALA A 81 -17.94 5.23 -1.61
C ALA A 81 -17.04 4.32 -2.46
N LEU A 82 -16.98 3.02 -2.13
CA LEU A 82 -16.29 2.00 -2.91
C LEU A 82 -17.30 1.23 -3.76
N ALA A 83 -17.30 1.48 -5.07
CA ALA A 83 -18.22 0.82 -6.02
C ALA A 83 -17.89 -0.67 -6.22
N GLY A 84 -16.62 -1.06 -6.10
CA GLY A 84 -16.20 -2.45 -6.29
C GLY A 84 -14.74 -2.66 -5.87
N ARG A 85 -14.37 -3.94 -5.70
CA ARG A 85 -13.00 -4.37 -5.44
C ARG A 85 -12.69 -5.56 -6.35
N PHE A 86 -11.54 -5.50 -7.01
CA PHE A 86 -11.09 -6.54 -7.93
C PHE A 86 -9.66 -6.92 -7.56
N ALA A 87 -9.37 -8.21 -7.57
CA ALA A 87 -8.03 -8.75 -7.39
C ALA A 87 -7.82 -9.84 -8.44
N ILE A 88 -6.58 -9.96 -8.92
CA ILE A 88 -6.19 -11.04 -9.81
C ILE A 88 -6.19 -12.34 -8.96
N PRO A 89 -6.72 -13.46 -9.49
CA PRO A 89 -6.71 -14.76 -8.81
C PRO A 89 -5.30 -15.31 -8.59
#